data_AF-A0A7C7UQN1-F1
#
_entry.id   AF-A0A7C7UQN1-F1
#
_cell.length_a   1.000
_cell.length_b   1.000
_cell.length_c   1.000
_cell.angle_alpha   90.00
_cell.angle_beta   90.00
_cell.angle_gamma   90.00
#
_symmetry.space_group_name_H-M   'P 1'
#
loop_
_entity.id
_entity.type
_entity.pdbx_description
1 polymer ?
#
loop_
_entity_poly.entity_id
_entity_poly.type
_entity_poly.pdbx_seq_one_letter_code
_entity_poly.pdbx_strand_id
1 'polypeptide(L)'
;MSTETVALWPVLSRLQERARRLEEEAAALWTDVEQVTRALDRPVATYVVDGEEFVITEGDVAAVRARLVKPRSEETVRELALIYKMAERHQDIPEAERERRFWENVEAIRAEAIARGIAIDDPMEAVVGD
;
A
#
# COMPACT_ATOMS: atom_id res chain seq x y z
N MET A 1 -17.51 20.07 46.09
CA MET A 1 -17.70 19.96 44.63
C MET A 1 -18.95 20.75 44.28
N SER A 2 -18.79 21.90 43.63
CA SER A 2 -19.89 22.85 43.40
C SER A 2 -20.90 22.28 42.41
N THR A 3 -22.19 22.45 42.69
CA THR A 3 -23.33 21.94 41.90
C THR A 3 -23.33 22.39 40.44
N GLU A 4 -22.71 23.54 40.13
CA GLU A 4 -22.49 24.01 38.76
C GLU A 4 -21.54 23.12 37.94
N THR A 5 -20.50 22.56 38.57
CA THR A 5 -19.53 21.69 37.89
C THR A 5 -20.17 20.36 37.47
N VAL A 6 -21.15 19.88 38.24
CA VAL A 6 -21.91 18.65 37.95
C VAL A 6 -22.90 18.87 36.78
N ALA A 7 -23.45 20.08 36.64
CA ALA A 7 -24.38 20.41 35.55
C ALA A 7 -23.69 20.62 34.19
N LEU A 8 -22.41 20.98 34.17
CA LEU A 8 -21.63 21.22 32.95
C LEU A 8 -21.07 19.93 32.32
N TRP A 9 -20.88 18.88 33.11
CA TRP A 9 -20.33 17.61 32.64
C TRP A 9 -21.15 16.96 31.51
N PRO A 10 -22.49 16.85 31.61
CA PRO A 10 -23.30 16.29 30.52
C PRO A 10 -23.24 17.12 29.24
N VAL A 11 -23.07 18.44 29.35
CA VAL A 11 -22.93 19.32 28.17
C VAL A 11 -21.59 19.09 27.50
N LEU A 12 -20.51 19.01 28.29
CA LEU A 12 -19.18 18.71 27.78
C LEU A 12 -19.13 17.34 27.08
N SER A 13 -19.70 16.31 27.68
CA SER A 13 -19.75 14.97 27.07
C SER A 13 -20.52 14.95 25.75
N ARG A 14 -21.63 15.71 25.64
CA ARG A 14 -22.37 15.84 24.37
C ARG A 14 -21.56 16.57 23.30
N LEU A 15 -20.81 17.61 23.66
CA LEU A 15 -19.97 18.34 22.72
C LEU A 15 -18.79 17.49 22.24
N GLN A 16 -18.16 16.72 23.12
CA GLN A 16 -17.08 15.79 22.77
C GLN A 16 -17.57 14.70 21.81
N GLU A 17 -18.72 14.09 22.09
CA GLU A 17 -19.32 13.09 21.22
C GLU A 17 -19.69 13.67 19.84
N ARG A 18 -20.19 14.91 19.80
CA ARG A 18 -20.47 15.59 18.54
C ARG A 18 -19.19 15.90 17.76
N ALA A 19 -18.12 16.32 18.44
CA ALA A 19 -16.83 16.57 17.80
C ALA A 19 -16.28 15.28 17.18
N ARG A 20 -16.31 14.16 17.91
CA ARG A 20 -15.91 12.84 17.41
C ARG A 20 -16.66 12.44 16.15
N ARG A 21 -17.99 12.59 16.14
CA ARG A 21 -18.79 12.29 14.94
C ARG A 21 -18.44 13.17 13.75
N LEU A 22 -18.21 14.45 13.98
CA LEU A 22 -17.79 15.36 12.90
C LEU A 22 -16.42 14.99 12.34
N GLU A 23 -15.50 14.51 13.17
CA GLU A 23 -14.20 14.00 12.72
C GLU A 23 -14.35 12.72 11.88
N GLU A 24 -15.20 11.78 12.32
CA GLU A 24 -15.54 10.56 11.58
C GLU A 24 -16.19 10.89 10.22
N GLU A 25 -17.17 11.79 10.21
CA GLU A 25 -17.85 12.26 8.98
C GLU A 25 -16.88 12.98 8.03
N ALA A 26 -15.99 13.82 8.56
CA ALA A 26 -14.97 14.48 7.76
C ALA A 26 -13.98 13.48 7.15
N ALA A 27 -13.55 12.47 7.91
CA ALA A 27 -12.65 11.43 7.41
C ALA A 27 -13.30 10.59 6.29
N ALA A 28 -14.59 10.24 6.45
CA ALA A 28 -15.36 9.57 5.41
C ALA A 28 -15.48 10.44 4.15
N LEU A 29 -15.83 11.72 4.31
CA LEU A 29 -15.95 12.65 3.19
C LEU A 29 -14.62 12.83 2.44
N TRP A 30 -13.50 12.89 3.16
CA TRP A 30 -12.17 12.95 2.53
C TRP A 30 -11.88 11.71 1.70
N THR A 31 -12.24 10.53 2.20
CA THR A 31 -12.12 9.26 1.46
C THR A 31 -12.94 9.30 0.17
N ASP A 32 -14.20 9.77 0.25
CA ASP A 32 -15.08 9.88 -0.91
C ASP A 32 -14.54 10.87 -1.95
N VAL A 33 -14.03 12.02 -1.50
CA VAL A 33 -13.41 13.03 -2.38
C VAL A 33 -12.18 12.45 -3.07
N GLU A 34 -11.34 11.71 -2.35
CA GLU A 34 -10.17 11.06 -2.92
C GLU A 34 -10.58 10.02 -3.97
N GLN A 35 -11.61 9.22 -3.69
CA GLN A 35 -12.14 8.23 -4.63
C GLN A 35 -12.70 8.88 -5.90
N VAL A 36 -13.48 9.96 -5.77
CA VAL A 36 -14.03 10.70 -6.93
C VAL A 36 -12.90 11.37 -7.72
N THR A 37 -11.92 11.95 -7.03
CA THR A 37 -10.76 12.56 -7.68
C THR A 37 -9.98 11.52 -8.49
N ARG A 38 -9.75 10.32 -7.94
CA ARG A 38 -9.16 9.19 -8.66
C ARG A 38 -10.02 8.73 -9.84
N ALA A 39 -11.34 8.72 -9.71
CA ALA A 39 -12.25 8.29 -10.77
C ALA A 39 -12.32 9.28 -11.94
N LEU A 40 -12.06 10.57 -11.68
CA LEU A 40 -11.99 11.62 -12.70
C LEU A 40 -10.61 11.70 -13.36
N ASP A 41 -9.64 10.96 -12.84
CA ASP A 41 -8.25 11.01 -13.28
C ASP A 41 -8.07 10.27 -14.60
N ARG A 42 -7.28 10.84 -15.52
CA ARG A 42 -7.15 10.29 -16.87
C ARG A 42 -6.19 9.09 -16.87
N PRO A 43 -6.55 7.97 -17.52
CA PRO A 43 -5.65 6.85 -17.67
C PRO A 43 -4.50 7.21 -18.63
N VAL A 44 -3.27 6.92 -18.21
CA VAL A 44 -2.03 7.18 -18.97
C VAL A 44 -1.41 5.90 -19.51
N ALA A 45 -1.57 4.79 -18.78
CA ALA A 45 -1.08 3.48 -19.19
C ALA A 45 -1.86 2.35 -18.49
N THR A 46 -1.89 1.18 -19.12
CA THR A 46 -2.46 -0.05 -18.55
C THR A 46 -1.40 -1.14 -18.61
N TYR A 47 -1.20 -1.84 -17.49
CA TYR A 47 -0.26 -2.93 -17.34
C TYR A 47 -1.01 -4.21 -16.95
N VAL A 48 -0.53 -5.35 -17.41
CA VAL A 48 -0.99 -6.67 -16.96
C VAL A 48 0.15 -7.33 -16.23
N VAL A 49 -0.04 -7.62 -14.94
CA VAL A 49 0.95 -8.27 -14.08
C VAL A 49 0.27 -9.48 -13.44
N ASP A 50 0.82 -10.67 -13.64
CA ASP A 50 0.28 -11.94 -13.11
C ASP A 50 -1.21 -12.17 -13.44
N GLY A 51 -1.66 -11.66 -14.59
CA GLY A 51 -3.06 -11.77 -15.05
C GLY A 51 -4.00 -10.71 -14.46
N GLU A 52 -3.51 -9.82 -13.61
CA GLU A 52 -4.26 -8.68 -13.09
C GLU A 52 -3.98 -7.40 -13.88
N GLU A 53 -5.03 -6.63 -14.16
CA GLU A 53 -4.92 -5.35 -14.86
C GLU A 53 -4.73 -4.19 -13.88
N PHE A 54 -3.70 -3.39 -14.13
CA PHE A 54 -3.38 -2.17 -13.40
C PHE A 54 -3.41 -0.97 -14.33
N VAL A 55 -4.39 -0.09 -14.13
CA VAL A 55 -4.50 1.18 -14.86
C VAL A 55 -3.77 2.27 -14.07
N ILE A 56 -2.77 2.91 -14.67
CA ILE A 56 -2.01 4.02 -14.09
C ILE A 56 -2.60 5.35 -14.58
N THR A 57 -2.92 6.26 -13.66
CA THR A 57 -3.53 7.55 -13.97
C THR A 57 -2.52 8.70 -13.96
N GLU A 58 -2.93 9.88 -14.44
CA GLU A 58 -2.10 11.10 -14.39
C GLU A 58 -1.73 11.49 -12.95
N GLY A 59 -2.65 11.33 -12.00
CA GLY A 59 -2.43 11.53 -10.58
C GLY A 59 -1.44 10.54 -9.98
N ASP A 60 -1.46 9.26 -10.36
CA ASP A 60 -0.45 8.28 -9.92
C ASP A 60 0.96 8.73 -10.34
N VAL A 61 1.10 9.14 -11.61
CA VAL A 61 2.35 9.67 -12.17
C VAL A 61 2.78 10.96 -11.46
N ALA A 62 1.84 11.87 -11.20
CA ALA A 62 2.11 13.13 -10.50
C ALA A 62 2.57 12.91 -9.05
N ALA A 63 1.94 11.95 -8.34
CA ALA A 63 2.31 11.58 -6.98
C ALA A 63 3.75 11.04 -6.92
N VAL A 64 4.15 10.21 -7.88
CA VAL A 64 5.53 9.74 -8.00
C VAL A 64 6.48 10.90 -8.29
N ARG A 65 6.16 11.77 -9.26
CA ARG A 65 7.00 12.94 -9.58
C ARG A 65 7.23 13.85 -8.39
N ALA A 66 6.20 14.10 -7.57
CA ALA A 66 6.32 14.93 -6.38
C ALA A 66 7.27 14.36 -5.33
N ARG A 67 7.45 13.03 -5.30
CA ARG A 67 8.35 12.32 -4.37
C ARG A 67 9.78 12.17 -4.90
N LEU A 68 10.00 12.37 -6.20
CA LEU A 68 11.32 12.22 -6.82
C LEU A 68 12.17 13.49 -6.64
N VAL A 69 13.40 13.32 -6.16
CA VAL A 69 14.36 14.44 -5.95
C VAL A 69 14.88 15.01 -7.28
N LYS A 70 14.90 14.21 -8.35
CA LYS A 70 15.35 14.61 -9.69
C LYS A 70 14.37 14.11 -10.75
N PRO A 71 14.19 14.85 -11.86
CA PRO A 71 13.43 14.37 -13.00
C PRO A 71 13.94 13.01 -13.49
N ARG A 72 13.01 12.13 -13.85
CA ARG A 72 13.28 10.81 -14.46
C ARG A 72 12.55 10.72 -15.78
N SER A 73 12.90 9.73 -16.60
CA SER A 73 12.15 9.43 -17.82
C SER A 73 10.70 9.07 -17.46
N GLU A 74 9.78 9.37 -18.37
CA GLU A 74 8.35 9.06 -18.19
C GLU A 74 8.11 7.56 -17.96
N GLU A 75 8.88 6.71 -18.63
CA GLU A 75 8.85 5.27 -18.46
C GLU A 75 9.14 4.87 -17.01
N THR A 76 10.26 5.34 -16.44
CA THR A 76 10.63 5.06 -15.05
C THR A 76 9.59 5.58 -14.06
N VAL A 77 9.00 6.76 -14.31
CA VAL A 77 7.95 7.30 -13.43
C VAL A 77 6.70 6.43 -13.45
N ARG A 78 6.31 5.91 -14.62
CA ARG A 78 5.15 5.02 -14.76
C ARG A 78 5.38 3.65 -14.14
N GLU A 79 6.58 3.08 -14.29
CA GLU A 79 6.95 1.83 -13.62
C GLU A 79 6.94 1.98 -12.10
N LEU A 80 7.47 3.08 -11.58
CA LEU A 80 7.39 3.38 -10.15
C LEU A 80 5.93 3.55 -9.69
N ALA A 81 5.09 4.22 -10.49
CA ALA A 81 3.67 4.35 -10.18
C ALA A 81 2.96 2.99 -10.14
N LEU A 82 3.29 2.08 -11.06
CA LEU A 82 2.81 0.70 -11.04
C LEU A 82 3.22 -0.04 -9.77
N ILE A 83 4.49 0.04 -9.38
CA ILE A 83 5.00 -0.60 -8.16
C ILE A 83 4.25 -0.10 -6.92
N TYR A 84 4.05 1.22 -6.79
CA TYR A 84 3.30 1.79 -5.68
C TYR A 84 1.83 1.34 -5.68
N LYS A 85 1.19 1.30 -6.85
CA LYS A 85 -0.20 0.87 -6.98
C LYS A 85 -0.40 -0.61 -6.64
N MET A 86 0.55 -1.46 -7.05
CA MET A 86 0.59 -2.85 -6.62
C MET A 86 0.77 -2.97 -5.11
N ALA A 87 1.68 -2.18 -4.52
CA ALA A 87 1.92 -2.19 -3.09
C ALA A 87 0.69 -1.74 -2.28
N GLU A 88 -0.02 -0.68 -2.69
CA GLU A 88 -1.26 -0.21 -2.06
C GLU A 88 -2.34 -1.30 -2.07
N ARG A 89 -2.51 -2.01 -3.20
CA ARG A 89 -3.47 -3.13 -3.31
C ARG A 89 -3.12 -4.30 -2.38
N HIS A 90 -1.87 -4.39 -1.93
CA HIS A 90 -1.38 -5.40 -0.99
C HIS A 90 -1.19 -4.87 0.45
N GLN A 91 -1.54 -3.61 0.74
CA GLN A 91 -1.39 -3.04 2.10
C GLN A 91 -2.37 -3.62 3.11
N ASP A 92 -3.53 -4.12 2.67
CA ASP A 92 -4.54 -4.73 3.54
C ASP A 92 -4.25 -6.20 3.89
N ILE A 93 -3.09 -6.73 3.47
CA ILE A 93 -2.69 -8.09 3.81
C ILE A 93 -2.24 -8.12 5.28
N PRO A 94 -2.91 -8.90 6.16
CA PRO A 94 -2.48 -9.07 7.54
C PRO A 94 -1.02 -9.52 7.60
N GLU A 95 -0.29 -9.10 8.63
CA GLU A 95 1.15 -9.36 8.74
C GLU A 95 1.52 -10.84 8.60
N ALA A 96 0.72 -11.73 9.21
CA ALA A 96 0.87 -13.17 9.10
C ALA A 96 0.71 -13.70 7.66
N GLU A 97 -0.16 -13.09 6.87
CA GLU A 97 -0.38 -13.44 5.46
C GLU A 97 0.76 -12.91 4.57
N ARG A 98 1.35 -11.74 4.90
CA ARG A 98 2.56 -11.25 4.22
C ARG A 98 3.76 -12.15 4.48
N GLU A 99 3.97 -12.56 5.73
CA GLU A 99 5.07 -13.46 6.10
C GLU A 99 4.93 -14.82 5.40
N ARG A 100 3.71 -15.37 5.35
CA ARG A 100 3.45 -16.61 4.62
C ARG A 100 3.79 -16.48 3.14
N ARG A 101 3.28 -15.44 2.47
CA ARG A 101 3.55 -15.19 1.04
C ARG A 101 5.03 -14.93 0.75
N PHE A 102 5.73 -14.27 1.68
CA PHE A 102 7.18 -14.07 1.56
C PHE A 102 7.90 -15.42 1.52
N TRP A 103 7.62 -16.32 2.46
CA TRP A 103 8.24 -17.65 2.49
C TRP A 103 7.82 -18.54 1.31
N GLU A 104 6.56 -18.45 0.87
CA GLU A 104 6.08 -19.13 -0.35
C GLU A 104 6.87 -18.67 -1.59
N ASN A 105 7.11 -17.36 -1.74
CA ASN A 105 7.89 -16.81 -2.84
C ASN A 105 9.37 -17.22 -2.75
N VAL A 106 9.97 -17.21 -1.56
CA VAL A 106 11.34 -17.68 -1.35
C VAL A 106 11.48 -19.15 -1.73
N GLU A 107 10.55 -20.00 -1.31
CA GLU A 107 10.59 -21.43 -1.64
C GLU A 107 10.31 -21.67 -3.13
N ALA A 108 9.44 -20.89 -3.77
CA ALA A 108 9.21 -20.96 -5.21
C ALA A 108 10.48 -20.61 -6.01
N ILE A 109 11.19 -19.55 -5.61
CA ILE A 109 12.47 -19.16 -6.21
C ILE A 109 13.53 -20.23 -5.95
N ARG A 110 13.57 -20.81 -4.74
CA ARG A 110 14.49 -21.91 -4.40
C ARG A 110 14.23 -23.15 -5.27
N ALA A 111 12.98 -23.59 -5.36
CA ALA A 111 12.58 -24.72 -6.17
C ALA A 111 12.91 -24.51 -7.65
N GLU A 112 12.68 -23.30 -8.16
CA GLU A 112 13.07 -22.92 -9.51
C GLU A 112 14.59 -22.93 -9.71
N ALA A 113 15.35 -22.44 -8.74
CA ALA A 113 16.82 -22.45 -8.80
C ALA A 113 17.39 -23.87 -8.76
N ILE A 114 16.81 -24.78 -7.96
CA ILE A 114 17.16 -26.20 -7.94
C ILE A 114 16.81 -26.84 -9.29
N ALA A 115 15.60 -26.61 -9.81
CA ALA A 115 15.16 -27.15 -11.10
C ALA A 115 16.04 -26.68 -12.27
N ARG A 116 16.55 -25.45 -12.21
CA ARG A 116 17.49 -24.89 -13.18
C ARG A 116 18.94 -25.35 -12.96
N GLY A 117 19.23 -26.12 -11.90
CA GLY A 117 20.57 -26.55 -11.54
C GLY A 117 21.50 -25.39 -11.13
N ILE A 118 20.92 -24.26 -10.72
CA ILE A 118 21.63 -23.06 -10.28
C ILE A 118 21.91 -23.12 -8.76
N ALA A 119 21.08 -23.85 -8.02
CA ALA A 119 21.24 -24.06 -6.59
C ALA A 119 21.59 -25.53 -6.28
N ILE A 120 22.44 -25.71 -5.26
CA ILE A 120 22.80 -27.00 -4.69
C ILE A 120 21.70 -27.43 -3.71
N ASP A 121 21.21 -28.66 -3.85
CA ASP A 121 20.09 -29.20 -3.07
C ASP A 121 20.52 -29.73 -1.68
N ASP A 122 21.83 -29.93 -1.49
CA ASP A 122 22.44 -30.46 -0.26
C ASP A 122 23.30 -29.40 0.47
N PRO A 123 22.96 -29.01 1.73
CA PRO A 123 23.80 -28.10 2.52
C PRO A 123 25.21 -28.64 2.80
N MET A 124 25.49 -29.93 2.61
CA MET A 124 26.83 -30.53 2.72
C MET A 124 27.71 -30.30 1.49
N GLU A 125 27.14 -30.06 0.30
CA GLU A 125 27.90 -29.72 -0.91
C GLU A 125 28.28 -28.22 -0.97
N ALA A 126 27.66 -27.39 -0.12
CA ALA A 126 27.99 -25.96 0.01
C ALA A 126 29.23 -25.68 0.89
N VAL A 127 30.01 -26.70 1.25
CA VAL A 127 31.35 -26.50 1.84
C VAL A 127 32.29 -26.10 0.71
N VAL A 128 32.46 -24.79 0.52
CA VAL A 128 33.55 -24.24 -0.28
C VAL A 128 34.86 -24.75 0.32
N GLY A 129 35.56 -25.60 -0.43
CA GLY A 129 36.88 -26.09 -0.08
C GLY A 129 37.92 -24.97 -0.13
N ASP A 130 38.65 -24.90 0.99
CA ASP A 130 39.84 -24.11 1.37
C ASP A 130 39.67 -22.60 1.66
#